data_AF-A0A251SF39-F1
#
_entry.id   AF-A0A251SF39-F1
#
_cell.length_a   1.000
_cell.length_b   1.000
_cell.length_c   1.000
_cell.angle_alpha   90.00
_cell.angle_beta   90.00
_cell.angle_gamma   90.00
#
_symmetry.space_group_name_H-M   'P 1'
#
loop_
_entity.id
_entity.type
_entity.pdbx_description
1 polymer ?
#
loop_
_entity_poly.entity_id
_entity_poly.type
_entity_poly.pdbx_seq_one_letter_code
_entity_poly.pdbx_strand_id
1 'polypeptide(L)'
;MEDTSGPGSNTLYGLTQCVPSLSEPECNDCLEYAINQMSLCCVGRYGVLVLMAGCNVRYEIYEFSINSAVLPPPPNSQPSPRRVTSQPGTDVQLKLISV
;
A
#
# COMPACT_ATOMS: atom_id res chain seq x y z
N MET A 1 -35.23 -9.17 -16.91
CA MET A 1 -33.97 -9.35 -17.65
C MET A 1 -32.89 -8.81 -16.72
N GLU A 2 -31.94 -9.71 -16.45
CA GLU A 2 -30.94 -9.84 -15.39
C GLU A 2 -30.90 -8.88 -14.18
N ASP A 3 -31.26 -9.45 -13.03
CA ASP A 3 -30.76 -9.10 -11.70
C ASP A 3 -29.29 -9.54 -11.61
N THR A 4 -28.35 -8.61 -11.84
CA THR A 4 -26.91 -8.90 -11.73
C THR A 4 -26.41 -8.45 -10.36
N SER A 5 -26.61 -9.29 -9.34
CA SER A 5 -25.68 -9.30 -8.21
C SER A 5 -24.29 -9.70 -8.72
N GLY A 6 -23.45 -8.70 -8.99
CA GLY A 6 -22.04 -8.91 -9.32
C GLY A 6 -21.21 -9.31 -8.08
N PRO A 7 -20.12 -10.07 -8.24
CA PRO A 7 -19.25 -10.50 -7.14
C PRO A 7 -18.57 -9.29 -6.47
N GLY A 8 -18.36 -9.39 -5.16
CA GLY A 8 -18.06 -8.28 -4.25
C GLY A 8 -16.92 -7.34 -4.67
N SER A 9 -17.16 -6.04 -4.49
CA SER A 9 -16.14 -4.99 -4.54
C SER A 9 -15.15 -5.19 -3.39
N ASN A 10 -13.85 -5.16 -3.69
CA ASN A 10 -12.82 -5.20 -2.65
C ASN A 10 -12.47 -3.76 -2.24
N THR A 11 -12.51 -3.48 -0.94
CA THR A 11 -11.98 -2.22 -0.38
C THR A 11 -10.46 -2.27 -0.34
N LEU A 12 -9.79 -1.25 -0.86
CA LEU A 12 -8.35 -1.07 -0.73
C LEU A 12 -8.07 -0.03 0.33
N TYR A 13 -7.19 -0.37 1.24
CA TYR A 13 -6.68 0.52 2.26
C TYR A 13 -5.35 1.06 1.76
N GLY A 14 -5.20 2.38 1.68
CA GLY A 14 -4.00 3.05 1.19
C GLY A 14 -3.36 3.92 2.27
N LEU A 15 -2.03 3.95 2.31
CA LEU A 15 -1.24 4.83 3.17
C LEU A 15 -0.13 5.47 2.35
N THR A 16 0.06 6.76 2.58
CA THR A 16 1.22 7.53 2.11
C THR A 16 1.85 8.22 3.30
N GLN A 17 3.17 8.15 3.43
CA GLN A 17 3.87 8.84 4.50
C GLN A 17 5.22 9.36 3.99
N CYS A 18 5.51 10.62 4.31
CA CYS A 18 6.79 11.27 4.03
C CYS A 18 7.64 11.38 5.29
N VAL A 19 8.95 11.45 5.13
CA VAL A 19 9.85 11.77 6.25
C VAL A 19 9.69 13.24 6.65
N PRO A 20 9.80 13.60 7.94
CA PRO A 20 9.53 14.96 8.42
C PRO A 20 10.47 16.05 7.88
N SER A 21 11.61 15.66 7.31
CA SER A 21 12.62 16.60 6.79
C SER A 21 12.33 17.12 5.39
N LEU A 22 11.33 16.57 4.69
CA LEU A 22 10.95 17.02 3.35
C LEU A 22 9.95 18.18 3.42
N SER A 23 10.11 19.12 2.51
CA SER A 23 9.05 20.07 2.19
C SER A 23 7.88 19.37 1.48
N GLU A 24 6.72 20.03 1.44
CA GLU A 24 5.53 19.50 0.77
C GLU A 24 5.77 19.17 -0.72
N PRO A 25 6.46 20.01 -1.53
CA PRO A 25 6.76 19.66 -2.92
C PRO A 25 7.68 18.44 -3.04
N GLU A 26 8.73 18.35 -2.23
CA GLU A 26 9.65 17.20 -2.26
C GLU A 26 8.95 15.90 -1.83
N CYS A 27 8.02 15.99 -0.88
CA CYS A 27 7.16 14.88 -0.47
C CYS A 27 6.27 14.42 -1.64
N ASN A 28 5.61 15.35 -2.32
CA ASN A 28 4.75 15.05 -3.47
C ASN A 28 5.55 14.39 -4.60
N ASP A 29 6.71 14.94 -4.96
CA ASP A 29 7.58 14.36 -5.99
C ASP A 29 8.00 12.93 -5.65
N CYS A 30 8.34 12.67 -4.38
CA CYS A 30 8.67 11.33 -3.92
C CYS A 30 7.47 10.37 -4.04
N LEU A 31 6.30 10.80 -3.60
CA LEU A 31 5.08 9.98 -3.65
C LEU A 31 4.67 9.66 -5.08
N GLU A 32 4.71 10.64 -5.99
CA GLU A 32 4.44 10.43 -7.41
C GLU A 32 5.41 9.43 -8.03
N TYR A 33 6.71 9.57 -7.74
CA TYR A 33 7.70 8.61 -8.20
C TYR A 33 7.41 7.20 -7.67
N ALA A 34 7.11 7.05 -6.38
CA ALA A 34 6.79 5.76 -5.77
C ALA A 34 5.55 5.11 -6.39
N ILE A 35 4.49 5.89 -6.65
CA ILE A 35 3.27 5.42 -7.33
C ILE A 35 3.59 4.97 -8.75
N ASN A 36 4.40 5.73 -9.50
CA ASN A 36 4.81 5.35 -10.85
C ASN A 36 5.56 3.99 -10.85
N GLN A 37 6.38 3.71 -9.83
CA GLN A 37 7.02 2.39 -9.70
C GLN A 37 5.98 1.26 -9.48
N MET A 38 4.92 1.52 -8.70
CA MET A 38 3.84 0.54 -8.49
C MET A 38 3.16 0.16 -9.80
N SER A 39 2.87 1.16 -10.64
CA SER A 39 2.23 0.95 -11.95
C SER A 39 3.07 0.11 -12.90
N LEU A 40 4.40 0.07 -12.75
CA LEU A 40 5.29 -0.72 -13.60
C LEU A 40 5.37 -2.20 -13.19
N CYS A 41 5.27 -2.52 -11.90
CA CYS A 41 5.54 -3.88 -11.40
C CYS A 41 4.30 -4.64 -10.93
N CYS A 42 3.25 -3.92 -10.54
CA CYS A 42 2.38 -4.42 -9.49
C CYS A 42 0.89 -4.21 -9.76
N VAL A 43 0.53 -3.96 -11.02
CA VAL A 43 -0.86 -3.91 -11.49
C VAL A 43 -1.57 -5.23 -11.15
N GLY A 44 -2.77 -5.13 -10.58
CA GLY A 44 -3.60 -6.29 -10.21
C GLY A 44 -3.14 -7.04 -8.97
N ARG A 45 -2.11 -6.58 -8.24
CA ARG A 45 -1.73 -7.15 -6.95
C ARG A 45 -2.71 -6.70 -5.87
N TYR A 46 -2.99 -7.57 -4.90
CA TYR A 46 -3.84 -7.27 -3.75
C TYR A 46 -3.21 -6.41 -2.67
N GLY A 47 -1.90 -6.22 -2.72
CA GLY A 47 -1.20 -5.31 -1.85
C GLY A 47 0.21 -5.07 -2.34
N VAL A 48 0.71 -3.86 -2.09
CA VAL A 48 2.04 -3.41 -2.46
C VAL A 48 2.54 -2.44 -1.39
N LEU A 49 3.83 -2.50 -1.11
CA LEU A 49 4.55 -1.51 -0.33
C LEU A 49 5.77 -1.05 -1.13
N VAL A 50 5.86 0.23 -1.44
CA VAL A 50 7.04 0.86 -2.02
C VAL A 50 7.69 1.73 -0.94
N LEU A 51 8.95 1.45 -0.66
CA LEU A 51 9.77 2.19 0.30
C LEU A 51 10.81 3.01 -0.46
N MET A 52 10.77 4.32 -0.27
CA MET A 52 11.76 5.26 -0.76
C MET A 52 12.44 5.94 0.43
N ALA A 53 13.60 6.56 0.21
CA ALA A 53 14.32 7.27 1.27
C ALA A 53 13.49 8.43 1.87
N GLY A 54 12.65 9.07 1.06
CA GLY A 54 11.84 10.23 1.46
C GLY A 54 10.38 9.92 1.79
N CYS A 55 9.85 8.79 1.32
CA CYS A 55 8.43 8.49 1.43
C CYS A 55 8.15 6.99 1.33
N ASN A 56 6.95 6.58 1.73
CA ASN A 56 6.43 5.25 1.47
C ASN A 56 4.99 5.32 0.98
N VAL A 57 4.64 4.39 0.09
CA VAL A 57 3.30 4.18 -0.41
C VAL A 57 2.93 2.73 -0.20
N ARG A 58 1.81 2.49 0.48
CA ARG A 58 1.27 1.15 0.73
C ARG A 58 -0.17 1.11 0.29
N TYR A 59 -0.57 0.00 -0.33
CA TYR A 59 -1.97 -0.36 -0.42
C TYR A 59 -2.18 -1.83 -0.12
N GLU A 60 -3.35 -2.21 0.39
CA GLU A 60 -3.72 -3.60 0.63
C GLU A 60 -5.23 -3.78 0.68
N ILE A 61 -5.76 -4.95 0.30
CA ILE A 61 -7.20 -5.28 0.42
C ILE A 61 -7.65 -5.55 1.86
N TYR A 62 -6.70 -5.73 2.78
CA TYR A 62 -6.95 -5.92 4.20
C TYR A 62 -6.65 -4.63 4.96
N GLU A 63 -7.51 -4.28 5.90
CA GLU A 63 -7.29 -3.13 6.77
C GLU A 63 -6.01 -3.30 7.60
N PHE A 64 -5.23 -2.22 7.71
CA PHE A 64 -4.02 -2.20 8.52
C PHE A 64 -3.98 -0.96 9.40
N SER A 65 -3.45 -1.12 10.62
CA SER A 65 -3.24 -0.01 11.54
C SER A 65 -1.92 0.70 11.25
N ILE A 66 -1.94 2.03 11.29
CA ILE A 66 -0.71 2.84 11.33
C ILE A 66 -0.17 2.77 12.75
N ASN A 67 0.55 1.70 13.10
CA ASN A 67 1.31 1.72 14.33
C ASN A 67 2.53 2.59 14.07
N SER A 68 2.50 3.84 14.53
CA SER A 68 3.68 4.69 14.76
C SER A 68 4.53 4.06 15.87
N ALA A 69 4.95 2.81 15.69
CA ALA A 69 5.79 2.11 16.61
C ALA A 69 7.16 2.79 16.52
N VAL A 70 7.52 3.54 17.56
CA VAL A 70 8.93 3.71 17.91
C VAL A 70 9.47 2.30 18.07
N LEU A 71 10.10 1.77 17.02
CA LEU A 71 10.61 0.41 17.03
C LEU A 71 11.68 0.32 18.14
N PRO A 72 11.50 -0.52 19.17
CA PRO A 72 12.66 -0.96 19.95
C PRO A 72 13.64 -1.66 18.98
N PRO A 73 14.96 -1.59 19.24
CA PRO A 73 15.98 -2.11 18.33
C PRO A 73 15.69 -3.57 17.95
N PRO A 74 15.92 -3.97 16.69
CA PRO A 74 15.44 -5.23 16.15
C PRO A 74 16.06 -6.45 16.87
N PRO A 75 15.24 -7.42 17.32
CA PRO A 75 15.74 -8.76 17.61
C PRO A 75 16.06 -9.48 16.30
N ASN A 76 17.16 -10.21 16.31
CA ASN A 76 17.82 -10.82 15.15
C ASN A 76 16.90 -11.75 14.32
N SER A 77 16.97 -11.58 12.99
CA SER A 77 16.60 -12.45 11.85
C SER A 77 15.74 -13.71 12.06
N GLN A 78 14.57 -13.78 11.41
CA GLN A 78 14.08 -15.06 10.84
C GLN A 78 13.18 -14.86 9.60
N PRO A 79 13.55 -15.41 8.43
CA PRO A 79 12.70 -15.38 7.24
C PRO A 79 11.71 -16.56 7.27
N SER A 80 10.44 -16.28 7.00
CA SER A 80 9.48 -17.32 6.59
C SER A 80 8.79 -16.87 5.29
N PRO A 81 8.78 -17.69 4.22
CA PRO A 81 8.13 -17.31 2.98
C PRO A 81 6.62 -17.59 3.11
N ARG A 82 5.80 -16.54 3.26
CA ARG A 82 4.36 -16.69 2.99
C ARG A 82 4.12 -16.53 1.50
N ARG A 83 3.66 -17.61 0.85
CA ARG A 83 3.05 -17.53 -0.48
C ARG A 83 1.75 -16.74 -0.37
N VAL A 84 1.74 -15.53 -0.91
CA VAL A 84 0.51 -14.78 -1.13
C VAL A 84 -0.06 -15.22 -2.47
N THR A 85 -1.17 -15.95 -2.42
CA THR A 85 -1.93 -16.36 -3.60
C THR A 85 -2.57 -15.13 -4.23
N SER A 86 -2.12 -14.74 -5.42
CA SER A 86 -2.75 -13.72 -6.26
C SER A 86 -4.05 -14.25 -6.85
N GLN A 87 -5.18 -13.66 -6.51
CA GLN A 87 -6.42 -13.82 -7.28
C GLN A 87 -6.66 -12.55 -8.14
N PRO A 88 -7.45 -12.64 -9.22
CA PRO A 88 -7.53 -11.62 -10.27
C PRO A 88 -8.53 -10.50 -9.95
N GLY A 89 -8.29 -9.34 -10.57
CA GLY A 89 -8.88 -8.03 -10.27
C GLY A 89 -10.40 -7.93 -10.32
N THR A 90 -10.94 -7.23 -9.32
CA THR A 90 -12.28 -6.67 -9.26
C THR A 90 -12.19 -5.15 -9.10
N ASP A 91 -13.29 -4.44 -9.31
CA ASP A 91 -13.42 -2.99 -9.07
C ASP A 91 -13.03 -2.64 -7.62
N VAL A 92 -12.16 -1.62 -7.46
CA VAL A 92 -11.45 -1.33 -6.21
C VAL A 92 -11.78 0.08 -5.72
N GLN A 93 -12.33 0.19 -4.51
CA GLN A 93 -12.50 1.48 -3.82
C GLN A 93 -11.33 1.77 -2.89
N LEU A 94 -10.60 2.87 -3.14
CA LEU A 94 -9.45 3.29 -2.32
C LEU A 94 -9.89 4.13 -1.12
N LYS A 95 -9.58 3.66 0.09
CA LYS A 95 -9.69 4.40 1.34
C LYS A 95 -8.30 4.84 1.78
N LEU A 96 -8.05 6.15 1.73
CA LEU A 96 -6.82 6.74 2.25
C LEU A 96 -6.86 6.76 3.78
N ILE A 97 -5.79 6.29 4.39
CA ILE A 97 -5.57 6.38 5.83
C ILE A 97 -4.67 7.59 6.05
N SER A 98 -5.24 8.65 6.62
CA SER A 98 -4.53 9.89 6.95
C SER A 98 -3.63 9.70 8.18
N VAL A 99 -2.51 10.41 8.20
CA VAL A 99 -1.59 10.54 9.34
C VAL A 99 -1.86 11.87 10.04
#